data_AF-A0AAU1QFX4-F1
#
_entry.id   AF-A0AAU1QFX4-F1
#
_cell.length_a   1.000
_cell.length_b   1.000
_cell.length_c   1.000
_cell.angle_alpha   90.00
_cell.angle_beta   90.00
_cell.angle_gamma   90.00
#
_symmetry.space_group_name_H-M   'P 1'
#
loop_
_entity.id
_entity.type
_entity.pdbx_description
1 polymer ?
#
loop_
_entity_poly.entity_id
_entity_poly.type
_entity_poly.pdbx_seq_one_letter_code
_entity_poly.pdbx_strand_id
1 'polypeptide(L)'
;MTDTRHNPPPTATAPLRPFAHDPIRWEAERDLALHTGHLPYDDTGASTTAGEPYLVHERTGWGWLARTVPADGSLPELPYRIGVLPPTATHADRLAVRWLTRRPARRIGLAASIPGSLRYTAALLALIGCATALHAIGHGVPAGIALPLALLPPLLAEDLPDRLDVRAQQHVRILRDPSAARYLQRLTAAHTFVLQAAAGHDRYELRRAAEIGQHVLWDAAGPLQTQDTRAASIQLIDRERLMLQLAAQVAQIIKPRRPEAGSPGAEHRRPTSARSADPHRPCADPYIRPTTRNPLDASPPKERDPMPKPHPTRPAQTEGIYLLFAHEPYYPCGTQEINTTVVAAASLLHPHVRQPDGAQIHNRLTRGRRPGEIVPLATLTRELDRGAGWPKVGDWEQVTADLLRLVRTGGCDALSLGLPEIARTLVCNGPDSEVRAFDPMAERFTAYGPAERAAVLVHVGEYLAGAAAPALWARRRTAGTTRSARMRPRDPPAAATLLPRTRGEDKRCSAMNRVPWGLSFDDCCVTCPAASELACPGGLVRPWDAVLRPRALLSLVIKPSRRLIERMSLM
;
A
#
# COMPACT_ATOMS: atom_id res chain seq x y z
N MET A 1 2.58 14.11 36.75
CA MET A 1 2.14 13.27 35.62
C MET A 1 3.03 13.59 34.43
N THR A 2 3.94 12.67 34.10
CA THR A 2 4.93 12.83 33.03
C THR A 2 4.27 12.58 31.67
N ASP A 3 4.23 13.64 30.87
CA ASP A 3 3.71 13.70 29.51
C ASP A 3 4.57 12.85 28.56
N THR A 4 4.17 11.60 28.34
CA THR A 4 4.77 10.72 27.32
C THR A 4 4.34 11.18 25.93
N ARG A 5 5.08 12.13 25.36
CA ARG A 5 5.05 12.46 23.92
C ARG A 5 5.06 11.17 23.10
N HIS A 6 3.91 10.81 22.56
CA HIS A 6 3.81 9.79 21.54
C HIS A 6 4.42 10.37 20.27
N ASN A 7 5.65 9.94 19.93
CA ASN A 7 6.14 10.14 18.58
C ASN A 7 5.11 9.50 17.64
N PRO A 8 4.63 10.23 16.62
CA PRO A 8 3.76 9.63 15.62
C PRO A 8 4.47 8.39 15.05
N PRO A 9 3.73 7.31 14.73
CA PRO A 9 4.32 6.15 14.07
C PRO A 9 5.10 6.63 12.83
N PRO A 10 6.20 5.92 12.46
CA PRO A 10 7.02 6.30 11.32
C PRO A 10 6.11 6.65 10.13
N THR A 11 6.28 7.88 9.69
CA THR A 11 5.39 8.62 8.80
C THR A 11 5.02 7.78 7.58
N ALA A 12 3.73 7.72 7.28
CA ALA A 12 3.09 7.25 6.04
C ALA A 12 4.03 6.46 5.09
N THR A 13 3.85 5.13 5.06
CA THR A 13 4.48 4.17 4.12
C THR A 13 5.14 4.84 2.93
N ALA A 14 6.45 5.07 3.03
CA ALA A 14 7.22 5.65 1.93
C ALA A 14 6.95 4.82 0.67
N PRO A 15 6.73 5.46 -0.49
CA PRO A 15 6.50 4.72 -1.72
C PRO A 15 7.67 3.75 -1.95
N LEU A 16 7.34 2.50 -2.29
CA LEU A 16 8.34 1.47 -2.59
C LEU A 16 9.29 2.00 -3.65
N ARG A 17 10.54 2.27 -3.26
CA ARG A 17 11.61 2.60 -4.21
C ARG A 17 12.00 1.33 -4.97
N PRO A 18 12.23 1.41 -6.29
CA PRO A 18 12.77 0.27 -7.05
C PRO A 18 14.06 -0.21 -6.40
N PHE A 19 14.17 -1.51 -6.16
CA PHE A 19 15.34 -2.13 -5.54
C PHE A 19 15.78 -1.40 -4.26
N ALA A 20 14.86 -1.18 -3.32
CA ALA A 20 15.14 -0.42 -2.10
C ALA A 20 16.35 -0.94 -1.29
N HIS A 21 16.73 -2.21 -1.47
CA HIS A 21 17.88 -2.85 -0.83
C HIS A 21 19.17 -2.79 -1.67
N ASP A 22 19.08 -2.43 -2.95
CA ASP A 22 20.20 -2.39 -3.91
C ASP A 22 19.98 -1.25 -4.93
N PRO A 23 20.25 0.00 -4.53
CA PRO A 23 20.10 1.16 -5.43
C PRO A 23 21.01 1.10 -6.65
N ILE A 24 22.19 0.45 -6.53
CA ILE A 24 23.15 0.31 -7.63
C ILE A 24 22.54 -0.54 -8.74
N ARG A 25 21.81 -1.60 -8.38
CA ARG A 25 21.07 -2.40 -9.36
C ARG A 25 20.00 -1.60 -10.10
N TRP A 26 19.29 -0.70 -9.43
CA TRP A 26 18.34 0.19 -10.13
C TRP A 26 19.06 1.04 -11.17
N GLU A 27 20.19 1.65 -10.83
CA GLU A 27 20.98 2.45 -11.77
C GLU A 27 21.44 1.61 -12.97
N ALA A 28 21.94 0.40 -12.75
CA ALA A 28 22.36 -0.50 -13.83
C ALA A 28 21.20 -0.93 -14.74
N GLU A 29 20.03 -1.29 -14.18
CA GLU A 29 18.84 -1.68 -14.96
C GLU A 29 18.24 -0.48 -15.71
N ARG A 30 18.23 0.70 -15.09
CA ARG A 30 17.81 1.96 -15.73
C ARG A 30 18.75 2.31 -16.88
N ASP A 31 20.06 2.28 -16.65
CA ASP A 31 21.03 2.61 -17.68
C ASP A 31 20.94 1.60 -18.82
N LEU A 32 20.80 0.30 -18.53
CA LEU A 32 20.53 -0.72 -19.53
C LEU A 32 19.25 -0.41 -20.32
N ALA A 33 18.15 -0.03 -19.66
CA ALA A 33 16.89 0.34 -20.31
C ALA A 33 17.04 1.54 -21.26
N LEU A 34 17.75 2.57 -20.80
CA LEU A 34 18.02 3.78 -21.60
C LEU A 34 18.94 3.48 -22.79
N HIS A 35 19.94 2.60 -22.62
CA HIS A 35 20.88 2.21 -23.68
C HIS A 35 20.29 1.23 -24.68
N THR A 36 19.47 0.26 -24.23
CA THR A 36 18.80 -0.68 -25.14
C THR A 36 17.63 -0.04 -25.88
N GLY A 37 17.20 1.15 -25.42
CA GLY A 37 16.25 2.01 -26.09
C GLY A 37 14.84 1.44 -26.10
N HIS A 38 13.86 2.30 -25.84
CA HIS A 38 12.55 2.15 -26.50
C HIS A 38 12.89 2.09 -28.00
N LEU A 39 12.78 0.94 -28.65
CA LEU A 39 13.04 0.80 -30.09
C LEU A 39 11.75 1.11 -30.86
N PRO A 40 11.51 2.34 -31.35
CA PRO A 40 10.80 2.54 -32.59
C PRO A 40 11.86 2.76 -33.67
N TYR A 41 12.20 1.70 -34.40
CA TYR A 41 12.86 1.88 -35.69
C TYR A 41 12.18 0.97 -36.69
N ASP A 42 11.16 1.51 -37.34
CA ASP A 42 10.86 1.15 -38.71
C ASP A 42 11.59 2.17 -39.59
N ASP A 43 12.30 1.71 -40.62
CA ASP A 43 13.12 2.51 -41.56
C ASP A 43 12.34 3.60 -42.33
N THR A 44 11.05 3.77 -42.06
CA THR A 44 10.11 4.64 -42.79
C THR A 44 9.88 6.01 -42.14
N GLY A 45 10.52 6.32 -41.01
CA GLY A 45 10.52 7.67 -40.42
C GLY A 45 9.17 8.16 -39.87
N ALA A 46 8.16 7.29 -39.79
CA ALA A 46 6.85 7.61 -39.24
C ALA A 46 6.71 7.06 -37.81
N SER A 47 7.06 7.88 -36.80
CA SER A 47 6.87 7.56 -35.38
C SER A 47 5.40 7.70 -34.98
N THR A 48 4.57 6.69 -35.27
CA THR A 48 3.14 6.65 -34.82
C THR A 48 2.82 5.53 -33.84
N THR A 49 3.78 4.67 -33.48
CA THR A 49 3.60 3.69 -32.40
C THR A 49 4.43 4.10 -31.20
N ALA A 50 3.76 4.51 -30.12
CA ALA A 50 4.40 4.63 -28.81
C ALA A 50 5.11 3.30 -28.51
N GLY A 51 6.44 3.29 -28.55
CA GLY A 51 7.22 2.09 -28.32
C GLY A 51 6.81 1.42 -27.00
N GLU A 52 6.77 0.09 -26.97
CA GLU A 52 6.47 -0.63 -25.73
C GLU A 52 7.48 -0.22 -24.66
N PRO A 53 7.02 0.24 -23.48
CA PRO A 53 7.92 0.78 -22.48
C PRO A 53 8.81 -0.33 -21.93
N TYR A 54 10.12 -0.05 -21.79
CA TYR A 54 11.03 -0.97 -21.13
C TYR A 54 10.58 -1.24 -19.68
N LEU A 55 10.40 -2.52 -19.34
CA LEU A 55 9.93 -2.97 -18.04
C LEU A 55 11.07 -3.57 -17.21
N VAL A 56 11.39 -2.90 -16.09
CA VAL A 56 12.30 -3.41 -15.07
C VAL A 56 11.51 -4.25 -14.08
N HIS A 57 11.96 -5.48 -13.85
CA HIS A 57 11.30 -6.44 -12.96
C HIS A 57 12.07 -6.60 -11.65
N GLU A 58 11.41 -6.32 -10.52
CA GLU A 58 11.94 -6.50 -9.17
C GLU A 58 11.23 -7.69 -8.51
N ARG A 59 11.99 -8.65 -7.98
CA ARG A 59 11.45 -9.78 -7.22
C ARG A 59 11.51 -9.49 -5.74
N THR A 60 10.46 -9.86 -5.02
CA THR A 60 10.33 -9.66 -3.57
C THR A 60 10.01 -10.99 -2.90
N GLY A 61 10.06 -11.04 -1.56
CA GLY A 61 9.67 -12.24 -0.80
C GLY A 61 8.19 -12.61 -0.96
N TRP A 62 7.35 -11.62 -1.30
CA TRP A 62 5.90 -11.76 -1.44
C TRP A 62 5.42 -11.89 -2.89
N GLY A 63 6.29 -11.68 -3.88
CA GLY A 63 5.91 -11.64 -5.30
C GLY A 63 6.92 -10.92 -6.20
N TRP A 64 6.42 -10.06 -7.09
CA TRP A 64 7.23 -9.25 -7.99
C TRP A 64 6.53 -7.95 -8.42
N LEU A 65 7.32 -6.99 -8.89
CA LEU A 65 6.90 -5.69 -9.40
C LEU A 65 7.50 -5.51 -10.81
N ALA A 66 6.72 -5.03 -11.77
CA ALA A 66 7.26 -4.48 -13.02
C ALA A 66 7.03 -2.98 -13.04
N ARG A 67 8.07 -2.23 -13.42
CA ARG A 67 8.05 -0.77 -13.50
C ARG A 67 8.49 -0.35 -14.88
N THR A 68 7.82 0.63 -15.45
CA THR A 68 8.28 1.28 -16.68
C THR A 68 9.47 2.17 -16.36
N VAL A 69 10.48 2.22 -17.22
CA VAL A 69 11.54 3.22 -17.14
C VAL A 69 11.12 4.42 -18.00
N PRO A 70 10.81 5.58 -17.38
CA PRO A 70 10.54 6.81 -18.11
C PRO A 70 11.69 7.15 -19.06
N ALA A 71 11.38 7.76 -20.21
CA ALA A 71 12.39 8.12 -21.22
C ALA A 71 13.45 9.11 -20.71
N ASP A 72 13.12 9.91 -19.68
CA ASP A 72 14.02 10.83 -19.01
C ASP A 72 14.88 10.18 -17.92
N GLY A 73 14.73 8.86 -17.69
CA GLY A 73 15.43 8.13 -16.64
C GLY A 73 14.97 8.46 -15.22
N SER A 74 13.86 9.19 -15.07
CA SER A 74 13.28 9.48 -13.76
C SER A 74 12.80 8.21 -13.05
N LEU A 75 12.65 8.29 -11.73
CA LEU A 75 12.12 7.17 -10.94
C LEU A 75 10.63 6.99 -11.22
N PRO A 76 10.16 5.79 -11.61
CA PRO A 76 8.74 5.55 -11.79
C PRO A 76 8.02 5.64 -10.45
N GLU A 77 7.01 6.51 -10.37
CA GLU A 77 6.21 6.72 -9.16
C GLU A 77 5.40 5.46 -8.80
N LEU A 78 4.87 4.78 -9.83
CA LEU A 78 3.95 3.65 -9.69
C LEU A 78 4.46 2.43 -10.48
N PRO A 79 4.31 1.21 -9.93
CA PRO A 79 4.54 -0.01 -10.69
C PRO A 79 3.46 -0.17 -11.77
N TYR A 80 3.90 -0.61 -12.95
CA TYR A 80 3.03 -0.93 -14.07
C TYR A 80 2.29 -2.25 -13.86
N ARG A 81 2.94 -3.24 -13.23
CA ARG A 81 2.31 -4.51 -12.83
C ARG A 81 2.81 -4.95 -11.47
N ILE A 82 1.92 -5.58 -10.71
CA ILE A 82 2.26 -6.22 -9.44
C ILE A 82 1.77 -7.67 -9.51
N GLY A 83 2.65 -8.63 -9.26
CA GLY A 83 2.32 -10.03 -9.10
C GLY A 83 2.48 -10.46 -7.65
N VAL A 84 1.44 -11.03 -7.04
CA VAL A 84 1.47 -11.54 -5.67
C VAL A 84 1.51 -13.07 -5.71
N LEU A 85 2.37 -13.67 -4.89
CA LEU A 85 2.47 -15.13 -4.72
C LEU A 85 1.45 -15.63 -3.68
N PRO A 86 1.00 -16.88 -3.76
CA PRO A 86 0.18 -17.46 -2.70
C PRO A 86 0.99 -17.58 -1.40
N PRO A 87 0.34 -17.53 -0.23
CA PRO A 87 1.01 -17.61 1.07
C PRO A 87 1.79 -18.91 1.26
N THR A 88 1.30 -20.00 0.66
CA THR A 88 1.95 -21.31 0.64
C THR A 88 2.71 -21.53 -0.67
N ALA A 89 3.37 -20.50 -1.21
CA ALA A 89 4.08 -20.57 -2.48
C ALA A 89 5.08 -21.73 -2.52
N THR A 90 4.74 -22.72 -3.34
CA THR A 90 5.56 -23.88 -3.65
C THR A 90 6.74 -23.50 -4.54
N HIS A 91 7.67 -24.43 -4.74
CA HIS A 91 8.76 -24.24 -5.70
C HIS A 91 8.24 -23.99 -7.12
N ALA A 92 7.11 -24.61 -7.51
CA ALA A 92 6.49 -24.40 -8.81
C ALA A 92 5.99 -22.95 -8.98
N ASP A 93 5.37 -22.37 -7.94
CA ASP A 93 4.89 -20.99 -7.96
C ASP A 93 6.08 -20.01 -8.10
N ARG A 94 7.20 -20.30 -7.42
CA ARG A 94 8.43 -19.50 -7.55
C ARG A 94 9.06 -19.63 -8.94
N LEU A 95 9.03 -20.82 -9.55
CA LEU A 95 9.46 -21.01 -10.93
C LEU A 95 8.56 -20.26 -11.92
N ALA A 96 7.25 -20.25 -11.69
CA ALA A 96 6.29 -19.49 -12.47
C ALA A 96 6.60 -17.98 -12.42
N VAL A 97 6.86 -17.42 -11.23
CA VAL A 97 7.34 -16.03 -11.11
C VAL A 97 8.68 -15.81 -11.81
N ARG A 98 9.62 -16.76 -11.68
CA ARG A 98 10.91 -16.67 -12.35
C ARG A 98 10.75 -16.62 -13.86
N TRP A 99 9.85 -17.44 -14.41
CA TRP A 99 9.47 -17.48 -15.82
C TRP A 99 8.87 -16.14 -16.27
N LEU A 100 7.83 -15.67 -15.56
CA LEU A 100 7.14 -14.41 -15.89
C LEU A 100 8.06 -13.17 -15.84
N THR A 101 9.05 -13.16 -14.94
CA THR A 101 9.95 -12.00 -14.75
C THR A 101 11.24 -12.05 -15.56
N ARG A 102 11.67 -13.23 -16.04
CA ARG A 102 12.87 -13.36 -16.90
C ARG A 102 12.57 -13.18 -18.38
N ARG A 103 11.30 -13.21 -18.77
CA ARG A 103 10.94 -13.08 -20.18
C ARG A 103 11.20 -11.63 -20.60
N PRO A 104 12.15 -11.34 -21.52
CA PRO A 104 12.06 -10.09 -22.25
C PRO A 104 10.71 -10.12 -22.98
N ALA A 105 9.99 -9.00 -23.03
CA ALA A 105 8.71 -8.87 -23.75
C ALA A 105 8.78 -9.20 -25.25
N ARG A 106 9.91 -9.71 -25.74
CA ARG A 106 10.09 -10.25 -27.08
C ARG A 106 9.45 -11.63 -27.12
N ARG A 107 8.17 -11.66 -27.49
CA ARG A 107 7.52 -12.86 -28.02
C ARG A 107 8.49 -13.51 -29.01
N ILE A 108 8.75 -14.81 -28.88
CA ILE A 108 9.43 -15.61 -29.92
C ILE A 108 8.41 -15.86 -31.04
N GLY A 109 7.74 -14.81 -31.51
CA GLY A 109 6.86 -14.90 -32.66
C GLY A 109 7.74 -14.74 -33.88
N LEU A 110 7.73 -15.68 -34.82
CA LEU A 110 8.48 -15.63 -36.09
C LEU A 110 8.18 -14.40 -36.98
N ALA A 111 7.58 -13.34 -36.44
CA ALA A 111 7.43 -12.03 -37.04
C ALA A 111 8.76 -11.53 -37.62
N ALA A 112 8.65 -10.85 -38.78
CA ALA A 112 9.74 -10.34 -39.61
C ALA A 112 10.76 -9.45 -38.86
N SER A 113 10.44 -8.97 -37.65
CA SER A 113 11.25 -8.10 -36.81
C SER A 113 12.17 -8.78 -35.77
N ILE A 114 12.19 -10.11 -35.63
CA ILE A 114 13.10 -10.78 -34.68
C ILE A 114 14.57 -10.77 -35.19
N PRO A 115 15.58 -10.52 -34.31
CA PRO A 115 16.99 -10.69 -34.65
C PRO A 115 17.28 -12.11 -35.18
N GLY A 116 17.94 -12.19 -36.34
CA GLY A 116 18.07 -13.43 -37.13
C GLY A 116 18.56 -14.67 -36.35
N SER A 117 19.35 -14.50 -35.29
CA SER A 117 19.89 -15.60 -34.48
C SER A 117 18.83 -16.55 -33.92
N LEU A 118 17.69 -16.04 -33.44
CA LEU A 118 16.62 -16.89 -32.88
C LEU A 118 15.90 -17.70 -33.97
N ARG A 119 15.72 -17.12 -35.17
CA ARG A 119 15.18 -17.82 -36.34
C ARG A 119 16.09 -18.96 -36.78
N TYR A 120 17.40 -18.75 -36.75
CA TYR A 120 18.36 -19.81 -37.08
C TYR A 120 18.28 -20.96 -36.09
N THR A 121 18.14 -20.72 -34.77
CA THR A 121 17.95 -21.81 -33.79
C THR A 121 16.64 -22.57 -34.00
N ALA A 122 15.53 -21.88 -34.25
CA ALA A 122 14.24 -22.54 -34.50
C ALA A 122 14.28 -23.35 -35.81
N ALA A 123 14.84 -22.78 -36.88
CA ALA A 123 15.05 -23.46 -38.15
C ALA A 123 16.00 -24.66 -38.01
N LEU A 124 17.08 -24.53 -37.23
CA LEU A 124 18.02 -25.60 -36.96
C LEU A 124 17.36 -26.74 -36.17
N LEU A 125 16.57 -26.43 -35.14
CA LEU A 125 15.82 -27.45 -34.40
C LEU A 125 14.77 -28.15 -35.28
N ALA A 126 14.10 -27.40 -36.16
CA ALA A 126 13.19 -27.98 -37.15
C ALA A 126 13.94 -28.89 -38.14
N LEU A 127 15.11 -28.48 -38.64
CA LEU A 127 15.96 -29.30 -39.52
C LEU A 127 16.44 -30.58 -38.81
N ILE A 128 16.89 -30.49 -37.55
CA ILE A 128 17.29 -31.65 -36.74
C ILE A 128 16.09 -32.58 -36.52
N GLY A 129 14.91 -32.01 -36.23
CA GLY A 129 13.65 -32.76 -36.11
C GLY A 129 13.29 -33.51 -37.41
N CYS A 130 13.40 -32.85 -38.57
CA CYS A 130 13.18 -33.47 -39.86
C CYS A 130 14.21 -34.58 -40.17
N ALA A 131 15.50 -34.34 -39.91
CA ALA A 131 16.55 -35.31 -40.15
C ALA A 131 16.41 -36.56 -39.27
N THR A 132 16.09 -36.38 -37.98
CA THR A 132 15.83 -37.49 -37.06
C THR A 132 14.57 -38.28 -37.44
N ALA A 133 13.52 -37.61 -37.91
CA ALA A 133 12.32 -38.27 -38.40
C ALA A 133 12.57 -39.07 -39.70
N LEU A 134 13.30 -38.51 -40.67
CA LEU A 134 13.70 -39.23 -41.88
C LEU A 134 14.55 -40.46 -41.55
N HIS A 135 15.49 -40.32 -40.61
CA HIS A 135 16.30 -41.45 -40.14
C HIS A 135 15.44 -42.53 -39.46
N ALA A 136 14.49 -42.15 -38.61
CA ALA A 136 13.56 -43.09 -37.98
C ALA A 136 12.69 -43.85 -39.00
N ILE A 137 12.21 -43.15 -40.04
CA ILE A 137 11.45 -43.78 -41.14
C ILE A 137 12.31 -44.79 -41.89
N GLY A 138 13.58 -44.46 -42.16
CA GLY A 138 14.55 -45.39 -42.77
C GLY A 138 14.80 -46.66 -41.93
N HIS A 139 14.59 -46.59 -40.62
CA HIS A 139 14.68 -47.73 -39.69
C HIS A 139 13.34 -48.43 -39.41
N GLY A 140 12.32 -48.18 -40.23
CA GLY A 140 11.04 -48.91 -40.17
C GLY A 140 10.01 -48.33 -39.21
N VAL A 141 10.23 -47.12 -38.69
CA VAL A 141 9.18 -46.41 -37.93
C VAL A 141 8.11 -45.87 -38.91
N PRO A 142 6.81 -46.15 -38.70
CA PRO A 142 5.76 -45.65 -39.57
C PRO A 142 5.79 -44.12 -39.67
N ALA A 143 5.67 -43.58 -40.88
CA ALA A 143 5.66 -42.13 -41.13
C ALA A 143 4.57 -41.40 -40.33
N GLY A 144 3.42 -42.05 -40.08
CA GLY A 144 2.34 -41.53 -39.25
C GLY A 144 2.71 -41.28 -37.78
N ILE A 145 3.84 -41.83 -37.30
CA ILE A 145 4.39 -41.60 -35.96
C ILE A 145 5.59 -40.64 -36.03
N ALA A 146 6.47 -40.83 -37.01
CA ALA A 146 7.71 -40.04 -37.12
C ALA A 146 7.44 -38.57 -37.48
N LEU A 147 6.51 -38.28 -38.39
CA LEU A 147 6.23 -36.91 -38.83
C LEU A 147 5.60 -36.02 -37.74
N PRO A 148 4.58 -36.47 -36.97
CA PRO A 148 4.07 -35.69 -35.85
C PRO A 148 5.12 -35.41 -34.78
N LEU A 149 6.00 -36.38 -34.48
CA LEU A 149 7.13 -36.18 -33.55
C LEU A 149 8.15 -35.17 -34.08
N ALA A 150 8.38 -35.12 -35.39
CA ALA A 150 9.27 -34.14 -36.04
C ALA A 150 8.73 -32.70 -35.93
N LEU A 151 7.40 -32.55 -36.02
CA LEU A 151 6.70 -31.26 -35.97
C LEU A 151 6.42 -30.78 -34.54
N LEU A 152 6.56 -31.65 -33.54
CA LEU A 152 6.28 -31.33 -32.15
C LEU A 152 7.25 -30.28 -31.57
N PRO A 153 8.58 -30.32 -31.80
CA PRO A 153 9.50 -29.29 -31.31
C PRO A 153 9.21 -27.86 -31.81
N PRO A 154 8.98 -27.59 -33.11
CA PRO A 154 8.65 -26.23 -33.56
C PRO A 154 7.27 -25.77 -33.08
N LEU A 155 6.26 -26.64 -33.05
CA LEU A 155 4.93 -26.31 -32.50
C LEU A 155 5.01 -26.02 -31.00
N LEU A 156 5.80 -26.79 -30.24
CA LEU A 156 6.08 -26.47 -28.85
C LEU A 156 6.88 -25.17 -28.73
N ALA A 157 7.86 -24.90 -29.58
CA ALA A 157 8.63 -23.65 -29.49
C ALA A 157 7.75 -22.40 -29.66
N GLU A 158 6.70 -22.49 -30.48
CA GLU A 158 5.74 -21.41 -30.72
C GLU A 158 4.67 -21.31 -29.62
N ASP A 159 4.00 -22.42 -29.27
CA ASP A 159 2.86 -22.41 -28.34
C ASP A 159 3.24 -22.59 -26.86
N LEU A 160 4.33 -23.31 -26.57
CA LEU A 160 4.72 -23.63 -25.19
C LEU A 160 4.89 -22.37 -24.35
N PRO A 161 5.50 -21.28 -24.84
CA PRO A 161 5.66 -20.10 -24.01
C PRO A 161 4.34 -19.46 -23.58
N ASP A 162 3.34 -19.42 -24.47
CA ASP A 162 2.03 -18.85 -24.14
C ASP A 162 1.25 -19.79 -23.20
N ARG A 163 1.38 -21.10 -23.40
CA ARG A 163 0.83 -22.09 -22.44
C ARG A 163 1.50 -22.01 -21.08
N LEU A 164 2.82 -21.82 -21.04
CA LEU A 164 3.56 -21.61 -19.80
C LEU A 164 3.20 -20.29 -19.14
N ASP A 165 2.95 -19.23 -19.90
CA ASP A 165 2.47 -17.95 -19.37
C ASP A 165 1.07 -18.10 -18.77
N VAL A 166 0.13 -18.71 -19.48
CA VAL A 166 -1.22 -19.00 -18.96
C VAL A 166 -1.13 -19.83 -17.69
N ARG A 167 -0.29 -20.87 -17.69
CA ARG A 167 -0.10 -21.72 -16.51
C ARG A 167 0.58 -20.97 -15.36
N ALA A 168 1.60 -20.17 -15.64
CA ALA A 168 2.27 -19.37 -14.63
C ALA A 168 1.33 -18.30 -14.03
N GLN A 169 0.43 -17.75 -14.83
CA GLN A 169 -0.62 -16.84 -14.38
C GLN A 169 -1.67 -17.51 -13.48
N GLN A 170 -1.85 -18.84 -13.54
CA GLN A 170 -2.70 -19.55 -12.57
C GLN A 170 -2.08 -19.59 -11.17
N HIS A 171 -0.76 -19.44 -11.08
CA HIS A 171 0.01 -19.51 -9.82
C HIS A 171 0.28 -18.15 -9.19
N VAL A 172 -0.10 -17.05 -9.85
CA VAL A 172 0.21 -15.68 -9.42
C VAL A 172 -0.97 -14.77 -9.71
N ARG A 173 -1.40 -13.97 -8.72
CA ARG A 173 -2.41 -12.92 -8.95
C ARG A 173 -1.70 -11.69 -9.52
N ILE A 174 -1.96 -11.37 -10.79
CA ILE A 174 -1.32 -10.25 -11.50
C ILE A 174 -2.31 -9.11 -11.66
N LEU A 175 -1.94 -7.93 -11.17
CA LEU A 175 -2.70 -6.71 -11.32
C LEU A 175 -2.07 -5.86 -12.44
N ARG A 176 -2.90 -5.47 -13.40
CA ARG A 176 -2.52 -4.59 -14.53
C ARG A 176 -3.18 -3.23 -14.48
N ASP A 177 -4.29 -3.10 -13.74
CA ASP A 177 -5.00 -1.84 -13.60
C ASP A 177 -4.18 -0.85 -12.73
N PRO A 178 -3.93 0.40 -13.18
CA PRO A 178 -3.13 1.36 -12.43
C PRO A 178 -3.70 1.72 -11.04
N SER A 179 -5.03 1.74 -10.89
CA SER A 179 -5.66 2.10 -9.62
C SER A 179 -5.52 0.96 -8.60
N ALA A 180 -5.73 -0.27 -9.05
CA ALA A 180 -5.53 -1.49 -8.30
C ALA A 180 -4.05 -1.69 -7.91
N ALA A 181 -3.13 -1.41 -8.85
CA ALA A 181 -1.68 -1.44 -8.61
C ALA A 181 -1.26 -0.42 -7.55
N ARG A 182 -1.79 0.82 -7.60
CA ARG A 182 -1.50 1.86 -6.60
C ARG A 182 -1.97 1.46 -5.20
N TYR A 183 -3.16 0.88 -5.09
CA TYR A 183 -3.67 0.38 -3.82
C TYR A 183 -2.77 -0.74 -3.27
N LEU A 184 -2.46 -1.74 -4.11
CA LEU A 184 -1.65 -2.88 -3.69
C LEU A 184 -0.17 -2.48 -3.42
N GLN A 185 0.35 -1.43 -4.06
CA GLN A 185 1.65 -0.85 -3.75
C GLN A 185 1.73 -0.36 -2.29
N ARG A 186 0.65 0.23 -1.75
CA ARG A 186 0.62 0.66 -0.34
C ARG A 186 0.68 -0.53 0.61
N LEU A 187 -0.11 -1.57 0.34
CA LEU A 187 -0.11 -2.79 1.17
C LEU A 187 1.24 -3.51 1.12
N THR A 188 1.81 -3.63 -0.08
CA THR A 188 3.11 -4.29 -0.27
C THR A 188 4.25 -3.49 0.36
N ALA A 189 4.16 -2.16 0.44
CA ALA A 189 5.11 -1.33 1.19
C ALA A 189 5.09 -1.68 2.69
N ALA A 190 3.90 -1.73 3.30
CA ALA A 190 3.73 -2.13 4.69
C ALA A 190 4.19 -3.57 4.94
N HIS A 191 3.85 -4.50 4.04
CA HIS A 191 4.27 -5.90 4.16
C HIS A 191 5.79 -6.07 3.99
N THR A 192 6.43 -5.30 3.11
CA THR A 192 7.89 -5.32 2.93
C THR A 192 8.61 -4.92 4.23
N PHE A 193 8.08 -3.92 4.94
CA PHE A 193 8.58 -3.57 6.28
C PHE A 193 8.44 -4.74 7.27
N VAL A 194 7.30 -5.43 7.28
CA VAL A 194 7.08 -6.62 8.12
C VAL A 194 8.07 -7.75 7.79
N LEU A 195 8.34 -8.01 6.51
CA LEU A 195 9.32 -9.01 6.09
C LEU A 195 10.75 -8.63 6.50
N GLN A 196 11.14 -7.37 6.32
CA GLN A 196 12.46 -6.88 6.76
C GLN A 196 12.64 -7.06 8.27
N ALA A 197 11.61 -6.72 9.04
CA ALA A 197 11.61 -6.91 10.49
C ALA A 197 11.78 -8.37 10.89
N ALA A 198 11.03 -9.28 10.24
CA ALA A 198 11.09 -10.72 10.48
C ALA A 198 12.44 -11.34 10.06
N ALA A 199 13.06 -10.82 8.99
CA ALA A 199 14.39 -11.27 8.56
C ALA A 199 15.50 -10.81 9.51
N GLY A 200 15.37 -9.62 10.10
CA GLY A 200 16.35 -9.07 11.04
C GLY A 200 16.27 -9.61 12.48
N HIS A 201 15.19 -10.31 12.84
CA HIS A 201 14.94 -10.75 14.20
C HIS A 201 14.33 -12.16 14.23
N ASP A 202 14.97 -13.10 14.93
CA ASP A 202 14.42 -14.45 15.12
C ASP A 202 13.33 -14.48 16.21
N ARG A 203 12.21 -13.82 15.95
CA ARG A 203 11.01 -13.85 16.81
C ARG A 203 9.86 -14.51 16.07
N TYR A 204 9.19 -15.45 16.73
CA TYR A 204 8.05 -16.17 16.17
C TYR A 204 6.91 -15.22 15.78
N GLU A 205 6.65 -14.19 16.58
CA GLU A 205 5.58 -13.21 16.33
C GLU A 205 5.82 -12.42 15.05
N LEU A 206 7.08 -12.10 14.73
CA LEU A 206 7.43 -11.38 13.51
C LEU A 206 7.30 -12.29 12.28
N ARG A 207 7.73 -13.55 12.38
CA ARG A 207 7.49 -14.56 11.33
C ARG A 207 6.00 -14.78 11.10
N ARG A 208 5.21 -14.87 12.17
CA ARG A 208 3.75 -15.01 12.08
C ARG A 208 3.09 -13.77 11.48
N ALA A 209 3.54 -12.56 11.82
CA ALA A 209 3.04 -11.33 11.22
C ALA A 209 3.35 -11.26 9.71
N ALA A 210 4.53 -11.74 9.29
CA ALA A 210 4.86 -11.89 7.88
C ALA A 210 3.94 -12.88 7.16
N GLU A 211 3.68 -14.05 7.74
CA GLU A 211 2.72 -15.01 7.17
C GLU A 211 1.33 -14.39 7.00
N ILE A 212 0.79 -13.77 8.05
CA ILE A 212 -0.53 -13.13 8.00
C ILE A 212 -0.53 -12.01 6.96
N GLY A 213 0.52 -11.19 6.90
CA GLY A 213 0.65 -10.14 5.90
C GLY A 213 0.61 -10.69 4.47
N GLN A 214 1.25 -11.84 4.21
CA GLN A 214 1.21 -12.48 2.90
C GLN A 214 -0.21 -12.96 2.54
N HIS A 215 -0.94 -13.54 3.50
CA HIS A 215 -2.34 -13.90 3.31
C HIS A 215 -3.20 -12.68 2.96
N VAL A 216 -3.03 -11.58 3.68
CA VAL A 216 -3.76 -10.32 3.43
C VAL A 216 -3.47 -9.77 2.04
N LEU A 217 -2.20 -9.79 1.60
CA LEU A 217 -1.83 -9.36 0.24
C LEU A 217 -2.50 -10.23 -0.83
N TRP A 218 -2.42 -11.55 -0.66
CA TRP A 218 -3.03 -12.49 -1.60
C TRP A 218 -4.54 -12.25 -1.68
N ASP A 219 -5.21 -12.15 -0.53
CA ASP A 219 -6.66 -11.94 -0.46
C ASP A 219 -7.10 -10.59 -1.01
N ALA A 220 -6.28 -9.53 -0.89
CA ALA A 220 -6.55 -8.24 -1.53
C ALA A 220 -6.39 -8.31 -3.06
N ALA A 221 -5.40 -9.06 -3.55
CA ALA A 221 -5.12 -9.19 -4.98
C ALA A 221 -6.26 -9.90 -5.75
N GLY A 222 -7.04 -10.76 -5.10
CA GLY A 222 -8.12 -11.51 -5.74
C GLY A 222 -9.26 -10.63 -6.26
N PRO A 223 -9.94 -9.87 -5.38
CA PRO A 223 -10.97 -8.91 -5.78
C PRO A 223 -10.44 -7.90 -6.80
N LEU A 224 -9.24 -7.35 -6.57
CA LEU A 224 -8.62 -6.38 -7.48
C LEU A 224 -8.32 -6.92 -8.89
N GLN A 225 -8.20 -8.24 -9.06
CA GLN A 225 -8.00 -8.87 -10.37
C GLN A 225 -9.31 -9.06 -11.13
N THR A 226 -10.45 -9.18 -10.43
CA THR A 226 -11.74 -9.62 -11.00
C THR A 226 -12.85 -8.57 -10.95
N GLN A 227 -12.74 -7.58 -10.06
CA GLN A 227 -13.77 -6.59 -9.78
C GLN A 227 -13.21 -5.18 -9.92
N ASP A 228 -14.09 -4.23 -10.25
CA ASP A 228 -13.76 -2.81 -10.09
C ASP A 228 -13.46 -2.52 -8.62
N THR A 229 -12.40 -1.75 -8.38
CA THR A 229 -11.98 -1.25 -7.07
C THR A 229 -13.12 -0.67 -6.23
N ARG A 230 -14.13 -0.05 -6.87
CA ARG A 230 -15.31 0.50 -6.20
C ARG A 230 -16.18 -0.59 -5.56
N ALA A 231 -16.40 -1.70 -6.27
CA ALA A 231 -17.25 -2.80 -5.80
C ALA A 231 -16.60 -3.57 -4.63
N ALA A 232 -15.27 -3.65 -4.61
CA ALA A 232 -14.52 -4.33 -3.55
C ALA A 232 -14.10 -3.42 -2.38
N SER A 233 -14.52 -2.14 -2.37
CA SER A 233 -13.97 -1.10 -1.50
C SER A 233 -13.98 -1.43 0.00
N ILE A 234 -15.11 -1.87 0.56
CA ILE A 234 -15.24 -2.21 2.00
C ILE A 234 -14.23 -3.31 2.39
N GLN A 235 -14.23 -4.39 1.61
CA GLN A 235 -13.35 -5.53 1.78
C GLN A 235 -11.86 -5.19 1.65
N LEU A 236 -11.52 -4.21 0.82
CA LEU A 236 -10.17 -3.70 0.66
C LEU A 236 -9.80 -2.79 1.85
N ILE A 237 -10.70 -1.94 2.33
CA ILE A 237 -10.45 -1.10 3.51
C ILE A 237 -10.11 -1.95 4.73
N ASP A 238 -10.86 -3.03 4.98
CA ASP A 238 -10.58 -3.94 6.10
C ASP A 238 -9.20 -4.60 5.99
N ARG A 239 -8.81 -5.02 4.79
CA ARG A 239 -7.49 -5.61 4.53
C ARG A 239 -6.35 -4.60 4.69
N GLU A 240 -6.56 -3.36 4.26
CA GLU A 240 -5.61 -2.25 4.46
C GLU A 240 -5.43 -1.96 5.95
N ARG A 241 -6.54 -1.88 6.70
CA ARG A 241 -6.53 -1.68 8.15
C ARG A 241 -5.75 -2.78 8.86
N LEU A 242 -6.00 -4.05 8.52
CA LEU A 242 -5.30 -5.20 9.10
C LEU A 242 -3.80 -5.16 8.79
N MET A 243 -3.41 -4.88 7.53
CA MET A 243 -1.99 -4.76 7.16
C MET A 243 -1.28 -3.65 7.93
N LEU A 244 -1.93 -2.49 8.08
CA LEU A 244 -1.37 -1.36 8.84
C LEU A 244 -1.27 -1.68 10.34
N GLN A 245 -2.25 -2.39 10.91
CA GLN A 245 -2.18 -2.88 12.29
C GLN A 245 -1.01 -3.83 12.51
N LEU A 246 -0.81 -4.78 11.59
CA LEU A 246 0.34 -5.70 11.64
C LEU A 246 1.67 -4.94 11.60
N ALA A 247 1.81 -3.99 10.68
CA ALA A 247 3.01 -3.16 10.58
C ALA A 247 3.26 -2.34 11.85
N ALA A 248 2.21 -1.76 12.44
CA ALA A 248 2.31 -1.00 13.69
C ALA A 248 2.71 -1.91 14.88
N GLN A 249 2.12 -3.10 14.98
CA GLN A 249 2.47 -4.08 16.01
C GLN A 249 3.92 -4.53 15.89
N VAL A 250 4.38 -4.83 14.66
CA VAL A 250 5.77 -5.17 14.37
C VAL A 250 6.71 -4.03 14.77
N ALA A 251 6.37 -2.78 14.46
CA ALA A 251 7.17 -1.62 14.87
C ALA A 251 7.26 -1.49 16.41
N GLN A 252 6.18 -1.80 17.14
CA GLN A 252 6.19 -1.82 18.61
C GLN A 252 7.07 -2.95 19.17
N ILE A 253 7.04 -4.14 18.56
CA ILE A 253 7.85 -5.30 18.98
C ILE A 253 9.35 -5.04 18.79
N ILE A 254 9.73 -4.38 17.69
CA ILE A 254 11.13 -4.05 17.39
C ILE A 254 11.66 -2.94 18.28
N LYS A 255 10.79 -2.02 18.74
CA LYS A 255 11.20 -0.87 19.55
C LYS A 255 12.04 -1.38 20.73
N PRO A 256 13.34 -1.05 20.79
CA PRO A 256 14.21 -1.56 21.84
C PRO A 256 13.59 -1.22 23.18
N ARG A 257 13.32 -2.23 24.00
CA ARG A 257 12.91 -2.02 25.37
C ARG A 257 14.10 -1.36 26.02
N ARG A 258 14.03 -0.03 26.16
CA ARG A 258 15.09 0.78 26.75
C ARG A 258 15.48 0.05 28.04
N PRO A 259 16.73 -0.42 28.20
CA PRO A 259 17.13 -1.05 29.45
C PRO A 259 16.75 -0.04 30.52
N GLU A 260 15.83 -0.42 31.40
CA GLU A 260 15.44 0.41 32.54
C GLU A 260 16.76 0.81 33.18
N ALA A 261 17.06 2.11 33.08
CA ALA A 261 18.33 2.65 33.53
C ALA A 261 18.47 2.18 34.97
N GLY A 262 19.43 1.27 35.16
CA GLY A 262 19.62 0.59 36.43
C GLY A 262 19.61 1.65 37.52
N SER A 263 18.74 1.43 38.50
CA SER A 263 18.69 2.25 39.70
C SER A 263 20.12 2.53 40.16
N PRO A 264 20.58 3.80 40.20
CA PRO A 264 21.93 4.14 40.61
C PRO A 264 22.00 3.92 42.13
N GLY A 265 22.22 2.68 42.55
CA GLY A 265 22.09 2.30 43.95
C GLY A 265 22.39 0.83 44.22
N ALA A 266 23.42 0.27 43.61
CA ALA A 266 24.05 -0.95 44.11
C ALA A 266 25.55 -0.83 43.90
N GLU A 267 26.12 -0.11 44.86
CA GLU A 267 27.53 0.08 45.12
C GLU A 267 28.31 -1.24 45.04
N HIS A 268 29.50 -1.12 44.48
CA HIS A 268 30.62 -2.06 44.51
C HIS A 268 30.57 -3.11 45.64
N ARG A 269 30.35 -4.38 45.28
CA ARG A 269 31.06 -5.50 45.94
C ARG A 269 31.80 -6.32 44.90
N ARG A 270 33.13 -6.14 44.94
CA ARG A 270 34.13 -7.02 44.29
C ARG A 270 33.80 -8.49 44.54
N PRO A 271 33.83 -9.36 43.52
CA PRO A 271 34.02 -10.78 43.73
C PRO A 271 35.52 -11.10 43.65
N THR A 272 36.10 -11.40 44.80
CA THR A 272 37.39 -12.08 44.91
C THR A 272 37.18 -13.55 44.55
N SER A 273 37.97 -14.03 43.59
CA SER A 273 38.32 -15.44 43.30
C SER A 273 37.96 -16.48 44.38
N ALA A 274 37.29 -17.57 44.00
CA ALA A 274 37.83 -18.95 44.08
C ALA A 274 36.84 -20.01 43.57
N ARG A 275 37.41 -20.99 42.83
CA ARG A 275 36.97 -22.38 42.57
C ARG A 275 35.77 -22.90 43.38
N SER A 276 34.85 -23.59 42.71
CA SER A 276 34.79 -25.05 42.73
C SER A 276 33.79 -25.57 41.70
N ALA A 277 34.21 -26.62 40.98
CA ALA A 277 33.34 -27.45 40.18
C ALA A 277 32.42 -28.28 41.10
N ASP A 278 31.15 -28.44 40.72
CA ASP A 278 30.42 -29.70 40.94
C ASP A 278 29.24 -29.80 39.96
N PRO A 279 29.05 -30.93 39.25
CA PRO A 279 27.90 -31.18 38.40
C PRO A 279 26.81 -32.00 39.12
N HIS A 280 25.56 -31.77 38.73
CA HIS A 280 24.33 -32.51 39.09
C HIS A 280 23.67 -32.23 40.45
N ARG A 281 22.50 -31.57 40.41
CA ARG A 281 21.23 -32.22 40.82
C ARG A 281 19.99 -31.43 40.35
N PRO A 282 18.90 -32.12 39.96
CA PRO A 282 17.63 -31.54 39.55
C PRO A 282 16.64 -31.44 40.73
N CYS A 283 15.40 -31.05 40.43
CA CYS A 283 14.22 -30.82 41.30
C CYS A 283 14.05 -29.34 41.68
N ALA A 284 12.88 -28.75 41.72
CA ALA A 284 11.52 -29.12 41.34
C ALA A 284 10.70 -27.80 41.38
N ASP A 285 9.61 -27.75 40.60
CA ASP A 285 8.54 -26.77 40.78
C ASP A 285 8.01 -26.76 42.23
N PRO A 286 7.53 -25.61 42.73
CA PRO A 286 6.07 -25.51 42.82
C PRO A 286 5.49 -24.10 42.57
N TYR A 287 4.44 -24.11 41.74
CA TYR A 287 3.19 -23.36 41.88
C TYR A 287 3.10 -22.30 42.98
N ILE A 288 2.88 -21.04 42.58
CA ILE A 288 2.18 -20.04 43.41
C ILE A 288 1.04 -19.43 42.59
N ARG A 289 -0.18 -19.65 43.09
CA ARG A 289 -1.41 -18.94 42.75
C ARG A 289 -2.14 -18.65 44.09
N PRO A 290 -3.20 -17.83 44.09
CA PRO A 290 -3.21 -16.39 44.32
C PRO A 290 -3.75 -16.03 45.72
N THR A 291 -3.43 -14.84 46.24
CA THR A 291 -4.10 -14.34 47.46
C THR A 291 -4.96 -13.13 47.14
N THR A 292 -6.26 -13.39 47.09
CA THR A 292 -7.34 -12.41 47.19
C THR A 292 -7.43 -11.93 48.64
N ARG A 293 -7.38 -10.62 48.89
CA ARG A 293 -7.84 -10.03 50.16
C ARG A 293 -8.67 -8.78 49.90
N ASN A 294 -9.93 -8.91 50.31
CA ASN A 294 -11.00 -7.92 50.40
C ASN A 294 -10.92 -7.19 51.78
N PRO A 295 -11.86 -6.33 52.20
CA PRO A 295 -11.85 -4.87 52.05
C PRO A 295 -12.00 -4.15 53.42
N LEU A 296 -12.32 -2.85 53.37
CA LEU A 296 -12.75 -1.96 54.46
C LEU A 296 -11.65 -1.42 55.39
N ASP A 297 -11.50 -0.09 55.38
CA ASP A 297 -11.91 0.66 56.56
C ASP A 297 -12.33 2.10 56.21
N ALA A 298 -13.42 2.52 56.83
CA ALA A 298 -13.99 3.86 56.75
C ALA A 298 -13.66 4.62 58.03
N SER A 299 -13.27 5.89 57.91
CA SER A 299 -13.54 6.89 58.95
C SER A 299 -13.54 8.32 58.39
N PRO A 300 -14.33 9.24 58.99
CA PRO A 300 -14.77 10.49 58.37
C PRO A 300 -14.15 11.72 59.10
N PRO A 301 -14.70 12.93 58.97
CA PRO A 301 -14.09 14.04 58.23
C PRO A 301 -13.46 15.10 59.14
N LYS A 302 -12.37 15.73 58.68
CA LYS A 302 -11.77 16.89 59.36
C LYS A 302 -11.90 18.16 58.52
N GLU A 303 -12.87 18.96 58.95
CA GLU A 303 -12.79 20.40 59.25
C GLU A 303 -12.12 21.37 58.25
N ARG A 304 -13.02 22.18 57.67
CA ARG A 304 -12.98 23.55 57.14
C ARG A 304 -11.66 24.33 57.17
N ASP A 305 -11.31 24.87 56.01
CA ASP A 305 -10.51 26.09 55.83
C ASP A 305 -10.93 26.80 54.51
N PRO A 306 -10.58 28.09 54.28
CA PRO A 306 -11.57 29.12 54.00
C PRO A 306 -11.75 29.47 52.51
N MET A 307 -12.93 30.04 52.27
CA MET A 307 -13.47 30.64 51.05
C MET A 307 -12.43 31.27 50.10
N PRO A 308 -12.22 30.73 48.88
CA PRO A 308 -11.42 31.38 47.85
C PRO A 308 -12.22 32.52 47.21
N LYS A 309 -11.59 33.69 47.13
CA LYS A 309 -12.10 34.89 46.47
C LYS A 309 -12.55 34.58 45.02
N PRO A 310 -13.67 35.14 44.54
CA PRO A 310 -14.17 34.91 43.19
C PRO A 310 -13.09 35.31 42.18
N HIS A 311 -12.57 34.30 41.48
CA HIS A 311 -11.68 34.52 40.35
C HIS A 311 -12.40 35.38 39.30
N PRO A 312 -11.70 36.34 38.67
CA PRO A 312 -12.28 37.16 37.62
C PRO A 312 -12.89 36.23 36.56
N THR A 313 -14.19 36.40 36.34
CA THR A 313 -14.99 35.69 35.37
C THR A 313 -14.21 35.64 34.06
N ARG A 314 -13.75 34.43 33.72
CA ARG A 314 -13.00 34.13 32.50
C ARG A 314 -13.74 34.79 31.33
N PRO A 315 -13.06 35.54 30.45
CA PRO A 315 -13.73 36.13 29.29
C PRO A 315 -14.44 35.01 28.55
N ALA A 316 -15.77 35.12 28.46
CA ALA A 316 -16.61 34.15 27.79
C ALA A 316 -15.97 33.84 26.44
N GLN A 317 -15.51 32.60 26.27
CA GLN A 317 -14.99 32.14 24.99
C GLN A 317 -16.09 32.42 23.99
N THR A 318 -15.81 33.29 23.02
CA THR A 318 -16.78 33.65 22.00
C THR A 318 -17.10 32.38 21.23
N GLU A 319 -18.23 31.76 21.55
CA GLU A 319 -18.69 30.54 20.89
C GLU A 319 -18.87 30.88 19.41
N GLY A 320 -17.99 30.34 18.57
CA GLY A 320 -18.06 30.56 17.13
C GLY A 320 -19.25 29.82 16.54
N ILE A 321 -19.60 30.14 15.30
CA ILE A 321 -20.43 29.28 14.46
C ILE A 321 -19.49 28.30 13.76
N TYR A 322 -19.90 27.05 13.58
CA TYR A 322 -19.07 26.01 13.01
C TYR A 322 -19.66 25.46 11.71
N LEU A 323 -18.80 25.25 10.72
CA LEU A 323 -19.15 24.55 9.48
C LEU A 323 -18.76 23.08 9.63
N LEU A 324 -19.72 22.18 9.43
CA LEU A 324 -19.49 20.74 9.32
C LEU A 324 -19.62 20.31 7.86
N PHE A 325 -18.64 19.59 7.34
CA PHE A 325 -18.71 19.04 5.99
C PHE A 325 -18.06 17.67 5.91
N ALA A 326 -18.67 16.78 5.14
CA ALA A 326 -18.10 15.49 4.80
C ALA A 326 -17.21 15.60 3.58
N HIS A 327 -16.24 14.71 3.47
CA HIS A 327 -15.27 14.68 2.37
C HIS A 327 -14.82 13.25 2.10
N GLU A 328 -14.02 13.06 1.06
CA GLU A 328 -13.42 11.76 0.76
C GLU A 328 -12.58 11.28 1.97
N PRO A 329 -12.78 10.03 2.43
CA PRO A 329 -12.06 9.48 3.57
C PRO A 329 -10.54 9.57 3.43
N TYR A 330 -9.85 9.88 4.53
CA TYR A 330 -8.38 9.80 4.62
C TYR A 330 -7.91 9.37 6.02
N TYR A 331 -6.64 8.97 6.13
CA TYR A 331 -6.08 8.33 7.33
C TYR A 331 -4.80 9.06 7.79
N PRO A 332 -4.90 10.05 8.69
CA PRO A 332 -3.77 10.90 9.05
C PRO A 332 -2.68 10.18 9.89
N CYS A 333 -3.03 9.17 10.69
CA CYS A 333 -2.05 8.52 11.59
C CYS A 333 -2.39 7.08 12.02
N GLY A 334 -3.21 6.34 11.28
CA GLY A 334 -3.49 4.94 11.60
C GLY A 334 -4.82 4.44 11.07
N THR A 335 -5.52 3.65 11.88
CA THR A 335 -6.73 2.92 11.50
C THR A 335 -8.02 3.74 11.58
N GLN A 336 -7.95 4.98 12.07
CA GLN A 336 -9.11 5.85 12.18
C GLN A 336 -9.35 6.56 10.85
N GLU A 337 -10.44 6.21 10.18
CA GLU A 337 -10.94 6.90 9.01
C GLU A 337 -11.39 8.30 9.43
N ILE A 338 -10.92 9.34 8.73
CA ILE A 338 -11.48 10.69 8.84
C ILE A 338 -12.25 10.97 7.57
N ASN A 339 -13.55 11.22 7.71
CA ASN A 339 -14.47 11.44 6.59
C ASN A 339 -15.37 12.66 6.78
N THR A 340 -15.27 13.31 7.94
CA THR A 340 -16.03 14.52 8.28
C THR A 340 -15.12 15.48 9.04
N THR A 341 -15.25 16.78 8.76
CA THR A 341 -14.46 17.83 9.40
C THR A 341 -15.37 18.95 9.88
N VAL A 342 -15.10 19.45 11.08
CA VAL A 342 -15.72 20.66 11.65
C VAL A 342 -14.67 21.76 11.76
N VAL A 343 -14.96 22.93 11.22
CA VAL A 343 -14.10 24.12 11.32
C VAL A 343 -14.91 25.29 11.87
N ALA A 344 -14.26 26.25 12.53
CA ALA A 344 -14.92 27.51 12.82
C ALA A 344 -15.24 28.26 11.53
N ALA A 345 -16.40 28.92 11.47
CA ALA A 345 -16.82 29.73 10.33
C ALA A 345 -15.72 30.72 9.90
N ALA A 346 -15.02 31.33 10.86
CA ALA A 346 -13.94 32.28 10.61
C ALA A 346 -12.78 31.69 9.77
N SER A 347 -12.61 30.36 9.72
CA SER A 347 -11.61 29.72 8.86
C SER A 347 -11.88 29.94 7.36
N LEU A 348 -13.13 30.23 6.96
CA LEU A 348 -13.49 30.62 5.60
C LEU A 348 -12.90 31.97 5.17
N LEU A 349 -12.47 32.80 6.13
CA LEU A 349 -11.82 34.09 5.88
C LEU A 349 -10.29 33.97 5.79
N HIS A 350 -9.74 32.76 5.86
CA HIS A 350 -8.30 32.55 5.79
C HIS A 350 -7.76 32.88 4.38
N PRO A 351 -6.58 33.52 4.23
CA PRO A 351 -6.05 33.93 2.92
C PRO A 351 -5.80 32.79 1.92
N HIS A 352 -5.65 31.56 2.42
CA HIS A 352 -5.46 30.37 1.58
C HIS A 352 -6.77 29.67 1.20
N VAL A 353 -7.92 30.14 1.71
CA VAL A 353 -9.23 29.80 1.18
C VAL A 353 -9.55 30.77 0.07
N ARG A 354 -9.95 30.27 -1.11
CA ARG A 354 -10.31 31.11 -2.25
C ARG A 354 -11.29 32.21 -1.86
N GLN A 355 -10.91 33.44 -2.18
CA GLN A 355 -11.74 34.64 -2.03
C GLN A 355 -12.17 35.12 -3.43
N PRO A 356 -13.37 35.71 -3.58
CA PRO A 356 -14.30 36.13 -2.53
C PRO A 356 -15.22 35.04 -1.97
N ASP A 357 -15.17 33.83 -2.52
CA ASP A 357 -16.09 32.73 -2.22
C ASP A 357 -16.14 32.37 -0.73
N GLY A 358 -14.98 32.21 -0.07
CA GLY A 358 -14.90 31.95 1.36
C GLY A 358 -15.63 33.01 2.20
N ALA A 359 -15.42 34.30 1.92
CA ALA A 359 -16.11 35.39 2.61
C ALA A 359 -17.63 35.41 2.36
N GLN A 360 -18.07 35.06 1.15
CA GLN A 360 -19.50 34.98 0.84
C GLN A 360 -20.17 33.81 1.57
N ILE A 361 -19.52 32.64 1.61
CA ILE A 361 -19.99 31.48 2.38
C ILE A 361 -19.99 31.80 3.87
N HIS A 362 -18.95 32.47 4.39
CA HIS A 362 -18.91 32.94 5.78
C HIS A 362 -20.12 33.80 6.11
N ASN A 363 -20.40 34.84 5.30
CA ASN A 363 -21.51 35.75 5.54
C ASN A 363 -22.87 35.06 5.51
N ARG A 364 -23.03 34.02 4.68
CA ARG A 364 -24.24 33.18 4.67
C ARG A 364 -24.33 32.32 5.91
N LEU A 365 -23.23 31.65 6.27
CA LEU A 365 -23.11 30.80 7.43
C LEU A 365 -23.35 31.55 8.74
N THR A 366 -22.96 32.82 8.85
CA THR A 366 -23.09 33.56 10.11
C THR A 366 -24.41 34.30 10.29
N ARG A 367 -25.19 34.48 9.22
CA ARG A 367 -26.40 35.32 9.26
C ARG A 367 -27.55 34.60 9.98
N GLY A 368 -28.02 35.17 11.09
CA GLY A 368 -29.18 34.67 11.83
C GLY A 368 -28.91 33.42 12.67
N ARG A 369 -27.65 33.05 12.88
CA ARG A 369 -27.24 31.86 13.63
C ARG A 369 -26.87 32.17 15.06
N ARG A 370 -26.97 31.15 15.91
CA ARG A 370 -26.58 31.25 17.31
C ARG A 370 -25.08 30.92 17.48
N PRO A 371 -24.38 31.60 18.39
CA PRO A 371 -23.08 31.15 18.87
C PRO A 371 -23.12 29.66 19.25
N GLY A 372 -22.09 28.90 18.88
CA GLY A 372 -22.00 27.46 19.15
C GLY A 372 -22.72 26.56 18.14
N GLU A 373 -23.50 27.11 17.22
CA GLU A 373 -24.26 26.33 16.24
C GLU A 373 -23.33 25.62 15.24
N ILE A 374 -23.51 24.30 15.10
CA ILE A 374 -22.85 23.48 14.08
C ILE A 374 -23.79 23.38 12.89
N VAL A 375 -23.39 23.95 11.76
CA VAL A 375 -24.17 23.98 10.53
C VAL A 375 -23.54 23.03 9.51
N PRO A 376 -24.20 21.90 9.18
CA PRO A 376 -23.75 21.04 8.10
C PRO A 376 -23.86 21.74 6.75
N LEU A 377 -22.90 21.50 5.85
CA LEU A 377 -22.92 22.03 4.49
C LEU A 377 -24.20 21.68 3.73
N ALA A 378 -24.80 20.52 4.02
CA ALA A 378 -26.09 20.11 3.46
C ALA A 378 -27.27 21.00 3.93
N THR A 379 -27.23 21.48 5.18
CA THR A 379 -28.19 22.48 5.68
C THR A 379 -28.05 23.79 4.91
N LEU A 380 -26.82 24.27 4.73
CA LEU A 380 -26.56 25.48 3.95
C LEU A 380 -26.98 25.32 2.48
N THR A 381 -26.72 24.16 1.88
CA THR A 381 -27.16 23.81 0.52
C THR A 381 -28.68 23.83 0.42
N ARG A 382 -29.39 23.31 1.41
CA ARG A 382 -30.86 23.34 1.45
C ARG A 382 -31.40 24.77 1.48
N GLU A 383 -30.81 25.64 2.30
CA GLU A 383 -31.18 27.06 2.41
C GLU A 383 -30.89 27.86 1.15
N LEU A 384 -29.95 27.40 0.32
CA LEU A 384 -29.65 27.94 -0.99
C LEU A 384 -30.47 27.26 -2.08
N ASP A 385 -31.78 27.12 -1.85
CA ASP A 385 -32.73 26.51 -2.78
C ASP A 385 -32.28 25.12 -3.27
N ARG A 386 -31.88 24.25 -2.33
CA ARG A 386 -31.33 22.90 -2.61
C ARG A 386 -30.08 22.92 -3.50
N GLY A 387 -29.29 23.99 -3.41
CA GLY A 387 -28.02 24.17 -4.09
C GLY A 387 -28.08 25.02 -5.37
N ALA A 388 -29.28 25.37 -5.86
CA ALA A 388 -29.41 26.25 -7.02
C ALA A 388 -28.84 27.66 -6.75
N GLY A 389 -28.75 28.06 -5.48
CA GLY A 389 -28.17 29.34 -5.07
C GLY A 389 -26.63 29.37 -5.01
N TRP A 390 -25.94 28.23 -5.09
CA TRP A 390 -24.48 28.16 -4.94
C TRP A 390 -23.71 29.04 -5.95
N PRO A 391 -24.05 29.09 -7.25
CA PRO A 391 -23.34 29.94 -8.22
C PRO A 391 -23.37 31.44 -7.87
N LYS A 392 -24.33 31.90 -7.05
CA LYS A 392 -24.44 33.29 -6.58
C LYS A 392 -23.66 33.55 -5.28
N VAL A 393 -23.17 32.51 -4.62
CA VAL A 393 -22.45 32.56 -3.33
C VAL A 393 -20.97 32.18 -3.50
N GLY A 394 -20.64 31.28 -4.41
CA GLY A 394 -19.26 30.87 -4.68
C GLY A 394 -19.11 29.37 -4.89
N ASP A 395 -17.90 28.96 -5.26
CA ASP A 395 -17.54 27.56 -5.50
C ASP A 395 -17.26 26.84 -4.17
N TRP A 396 -18.32 26.24 -3.60
CA TRP A 396 -18.24 25.54 -2.32
C TRP A 396 -17.32 24.31 -2.38
N GLU A 397 -17.18 23.66 -3.53
CA GLU A 397 -16.32 22.49 -3.70
C GLU A 397 -14.85 22.90 -3.56
N GLN A 398 -14.45 23.98 -4.24
CA GLN A 398 -13.08 24.49 -4.13
C GLN A 398 -12.80 25.06 -2.74
N VAL A 399 -13.77 25.74 -2.11
CA VAL A 399 -13.63 26.25 -0.74
C VAL A 399 -13.45 25.11 0.27
N THR A 400 -14.23 24.03 0.17
CA THR A 400 -14.06 22.87 1.06
C THR A 400 -12.75 22.13 0.81
N ALA A 401 -12.27 22.06 -0.44
CA ALA A 401 -10.94 21.54 -0.75
C ALA A 401 -9.80 22.38 -0.13
N ASP A 402 -9.90 23.71 -0.19
CA ASP A 402 -8.93 24.61 0.44
C ASP A 402 -8.96 24.50 1.97
N LEU A 403 -10.15 24.40 2.58
CA LEU A 403 -10.29 24.14 4.02
C LEU A 403 -9.65 22.81 4.41
N LEU A 404 -9.85 21.73 3.66
CA LEU A 404 -9.18 20.45 3.94
C LEU A 404 -7.66 20.54 3.87
N ARG A 405 -7.13 21.30 2.90
CA ARG A 405 -5.70 21.57 2.81
C ARG A 405 -5.20 22.30 4.05
N LEU A 406 -5.94 23.29 4.55
CA LEU A 406 -5.62 23.99 5.78
C LEU A 406 -5.66 23.09 7.00
N VAL A 407 -6.69 22.25 7.14
CA VAL A 407 -6.79 21.31 8.26
C VAL A 407 -5.60 20.35 8.27
N ARG A 408 -5.27 19.75 7.10
CA ARG A 408 -4.15 18.81 6.97
C ARG A 408 -2.79 19.45 7.24
N THR A 409 -2.63 20.74 6.97
CA THR A 409 -1.38 21.47 7.23
C THR A 409 -1.34 22.13 8.61
N GLY A 410 -2.38 21.97 9.43
CA GLY A 410 -2.50 22.66 10.72
C GLY A 410 -2.61 24.19 10.56
N GLY A 411 -3.15 24.65 9.44
CA GLY A 411 -3.37 26.06 9.12
C GLY A 411 -4.59 26.67 9.81
N CYS A 412 -5.54 25.85 10.26
CA CYS A 412 -6.69 26.28 11.05
C CYS A 412 -7.05 25.27 12.15
N ASP A 413 -7.81 25.72 13.13
CA ASP A 413 -8.37 24.88 14.18
C ASP A 413 -9.56 24.08 13.61
N ALA A 414 -9.50 22.76 13.74
CA ALA A 414 -10.50 21.85 13.21
C ALA A 414 -10.65 20.59 14.05
N LEU A 415 -11.86 20.03 14.02
CA LEU A 415 -12.16 18.71 14.57
C LEU A 415 -12.38 17.73 13.42
N SER A 416 -11.45 16.79 13.28
CA SER A 416 -11.51 15.71 12.30
C SER A 416 -12.19 14.48 12.89
N LEU A 417 -13.24 14.00 12.22
CA LEU A 417 -14.10 12.91 12.70
C LEU A 417 -14.20 11.78 11.67
N GLY A 418 -14.24 10.56 12.19
CA GLY A 418 -14.63 9.36 11.47
C GLY A 418 -16.06 9.00 11.81
N LEU A 419 -17.04 9.64 11.17
CA LEU A 419 -18.44 9.32 11.41
C LEU A 419 -18.78 7.96 10.81
N PRO A 420 -19.57 7.10 11.49
CA PRO A 420 -20.15 5.92 10.88
C PRO A 420 -20.93 6.27 9.62
N GLU A 421 -21.02 5.36 8.66
CA GLU A 421 -21.60 5.60 7.34
C GLU A 421 -23.02 6.21 7.40
N ILE A 422 -23.89 5.69 8.26
CA ILE A 422 -25.25 6.22 8.45
C ILE A 422 -25.23 7.66 8.99
N ALA A 423 -24.39 7.93 10.00
CA ALA A 423 -24.25 9.27 10.58
C ALA A 423 -23.69 10.28 9.56
N ARG A 424 -22.67 9.88 8.80
CA ARG A 424 -22.12 10.66 7.68
C ARG A 424 -23.19 10.94 6.64
N THR A 425 -23.97 9.93 6.25
CA THR A 425 -25.05 10.08 5.27
C THR A 425 -26.12 11.04 5.77
N LEU A 426 -26.52 10.98 7.04
CA LEU A 426 -27.48 11.90 7.64
C LEU A 426 -27.01 13.36 7.62
N VAL A 427 -25.73 13.63 7.90
CA VAL A 427 -25.19 15.01 7.87
C VAL A 427 -24.96 15.53 6.45
N CYS A 428 -24.76 14.64 5.47
CA CYS A 428 -24.65 14.97 4.05
C CYS A 428 -26.00 15.25 3.37
N ASN A 429 -27.09 14.74 3.93
CA ASN A 429 -28.43 14.96 3.41
C ASN A 429 -29.08 16.20 4.04
N GLY A 430 -30.15 16.68 3.39
CA GLY A 430 -30.91 17.83 3.87
C GLY A 430 -31.45 17.61 5.29
N PRO A 431 -31.76 18.69 6.03
CA PRO A 431 -32.22 18.60 7.42
C PRO A 431 -33.51 17.77 7.59
N ASP A 432 -34.35 17.71 6.55
CA ASP A 432 -35.63 17.00 6.55
C ASP A 432 -35.60 15.66 5.79
N SER A 433 -34.41 15.20 5.39
CA SER A 433 -34.26 14.00 4.56
C SER A 433 -34.32 12.71 5.39
N GLU A 434 -34.94 11.68 4.80
CA GLU A 434 -34.90 10.30 5.30
C GLU A 434 -33.82 9.51 4.56
N VAL A 435 -33.01 8.76 5.30
CA VAL A 435 -31.97 7.86 4.82
C VAL A 435 -32.37 6.43 5.16
N ARG A 436 -32.30 5.52 4.20
CA ARG A 436 -32.61 4.10 4.43
C ARG A 436 -31.33 3.27 4.34
N ALA A 437 -31.04 2.49 5.38
CA ALA A 437 -29.95 1.52 5.37
C ALA A 437 -30.52 0.10 5.26
N PHE A 438 -29.96 -0.70 4.37
CA PHE A 438 -30.28 -2.12 4.26
C PHE A 438 -29.42 -2.92 5.24
N ASP A 439 -30.05 -3.69 6.12
CA ASP A 439 -29.37 -4.65 6.98
C ASP A 439 -29.42 -6.04 6.31
N PRO A 440 -28.29 -6.56 5.78
CA PRO A 440 -28.28 -7.83 5.09
C PRO A 440 -28.49 -9.03 6.03
N MET A 441 -28.23 -8.89 7.33
CA MET A 441 -28.42 -9.99 8.29
C MET A 441 -29.90 -10.16 8.64
N ALA A 442 -30.65 -9.06 8.65
CA ALA A 442 -32.08 -9.05 8.95
C ALA A 442 -32.97 -8.92 7.69
N GLU A 443 -32.36 -8.86 6.49
CA GLU A 443 -33.01 -8.64 5.19
C GLU A 443 -34.05 -7.52 5.20
N ARG A 444 -33.78 -6.43 5.93
CA ARG A 444 -34.73 -5.33 6.14
C ARG A 444 -34.10 -3.95 5.99
N PHE A 445 -34.91 -2.98 5.58
CA PHE A 445 -34.51 -1.58 5.57
C PHE A 445 -34.86 -0.91 6.90
N THR A 446 -33.90 -0.16 7.45
CA THR A 446 -34.12 0.76 8.58
C THR A 446 -34.07 2.19 8.07
N ALA A 447 -35.10 2.97 8.36
CA ALA A 447 -35.16 4.39 8.03
C ALA A 447 -34.60 5.23 9.18
N TYR A 448 -33.81 6.24 8.84
CA TYR A 448 -33.23 7.23 9.74
C TYR A 448 -33.62 8.62 9.23
N GLY A 449 -34.09 9.49 10.09
CA GLY A 449 -34.66 10.77 9.71
C GLY A 449 -34.06 11.96 10.45
N PRO A 450 -34.81 13.07 10.55
CA PRO A 450 -34.35 14.31 11.17
C PRO A 450 -33.98 14.16 12.66
N ALA A 451 -34.65 13.27 13.40
CA ALA A 451 -34.38 13.04 14.81
C ALA A 451 -32.98 12.40 15.02
N GLU A 452 -32.66 11.38 14.23
CA GLU A 452 -31.35 10.72 14.27
C GLU A 452 -30.25 11.66 13.80
N ARG A 453 -30.52 12.47 12.78
CA ARG A 453 -29.61 13.54 12.35
C ARG A 453 -29.33 14.55 13.48
N ALA A 454 -30.37 14.98 14.21
CA ALA A 454 -30.21 15.89 15.33
C ALA A 454 -29.35 15.26 16.44
N ALA A 455 -29.57 13.98 16.75
CA ALA A 455 -28.75 13.24 17.71
C ALA A 455 -27.27 13.18 17.29
N VAL A 456 -26.99 12.96 15.99
CA VAL A 456 -25.61 13.01 15.46
C VAL A 456 -24.98 14.40 15.67
N LEU A 457 -25.73 15.49 15.43
CA LEU A 457 -25.20 16.85 15.62
C LEU A 457 -24.95 17.19 17.09
N VAL A 458 -25.80 16.71 18.00
CA VAL A 458 -25.55 16.81 19.45
C VAL A 458 -24.25 16.11 19.82
N HIS A 459 -24.06 14.88 19.35
CA HIS A 459 -22.84 14.09 19.61
C HIS A 459 -21.57 14.76 19.05
N VAL A 460 -21.64 15.36 17.86
CA VAL A 460 -20.54 16.19 17.33
C VAL A 460 -20.29 17.42 18.20
N GLY A 461 -21.35 18.06 18.70
CA GLY A 461 -21.26 19.18 19.64
C GLY A 461 -20.55 18.82 20.93
N GLU A 462 -20.81 17.64 21.49
CA GLU A 462 -20.13 17.13 22.68
C GLU A 462 -18.63 16.92 22.42
N TYR A 463 -18.25 16.33 21.28
CA TYR A 463 -16.83 16.22 20.89
C TYR A 463 -16.18 17.58 20.74
N LEU A 464 -16.87 18.54 20.13
CA LEU A 464 -16.36 19.89 19.94
C LEU A 464 -16.16 20.61 21.28
N ALA A 465 -17.11 20.50 22.20
CA ALA A 465 -17.00 21.05 23.55
C ALA A 465 -15.85 20.41 24.35
N GLY A 466 -15.66 19.10 24.24
CA GLY A 466 -14.54 18.39 24.85
C GLY A 466 -13.18 18.78 24.25
N ALA A 467 -13.12 18.97 22.93
CA ALA A 467 -11.91 19.41 22.22
C ALA A 467 -11.60 20.90 22.42
N ALA A 468 -12.61 21.73 22.73
CA ALA A 468 -12.49 23.16 22.98
C ALA A 468 -11.84 23.51 24.33
N ALA A 469 -11.30 22.52 25.06
CA ALA A 469 -10.46 22.78 26.21
C ALA A 469 -9.34 23.80 25.85
N PRO A 470 -9.02 24.76 26.73
CA PRO A 470 -8.48 26.08 26.38
C PRO A 470 -7.14 26.10 25.61
N ALA A 471 -6.43 24.98 25.55
CA ALA A 471 -5.09 24.88 24.97
C ALA A 471 -5.08 24.87 23.43
N LEU A 472 -6.13 24.38 22.78
CA LEU A 472 -6.16 24.24 21.31
C LEU A 472 -6.56 25.55 20.60
N TRP A 473 -7.59 26.25 21.09
CA TRP A 473 -8.20 27.40 20.40
C TRP A 473 -7.67 28.78 20.81
N ALA A 474 -6.92 28.88 21.92
CA ALA A 474 -6.36 30.15 22.39
C ALA A 474 -4.97 30.45 21.81
N ARG A 475 -4.23 29.43 21.35
CA ARG A 475 -2.78 29.55 21.14
C ARG A 475 -2.37 30.23 19.82
N ARG A 476 -3.30 30.46 18.87
CA ARG A 476 -2.98 31.07 17.57
C ARG A 476 -3.58 32.44 17.28
N ARG A 477 -4.52 32.93 18.08
CA ARG A 477 -5.07 34.29 17.88
C ARG A 477 -4.04 35.41 18.08
N THR A 478 -2.92 35.15 18.75
CA THR A 478 -1.91 36.17 19.06
C THR A 478 -0.76 36.29 18.05
N ALA A 479 -0.68 35.43 17.03
CA ALA A 479 0.46 35.42 16.10
C ALA A 479 0.23 36.09 14.74
N GLY A 480 -0.96 36.66 14.47
CA GLY A 480 -1.34 37.06 13.11
C GLY A 480 -2.17 38.34 12.97
N THR A 481 -2.15 39.26 13.93
CA THR A 481 -2.79 40.58 13.74
C THR A 481 -1.89 41.52 12.94
N THR A 482 -1.60 41.19 11.68
CA THR A 482 -1.07 42.16 10.73
C THR A 482 -2.22 43.06 10.30
N ARG A 483 -2.25 44.25 10.92
CA ARG A 483 -2.87 45.50 10.48
C ARG A 483 -3.58 45.40 9.11
N SER A 484 -4.91 45.28 9.15
CA SER A 484 -5.79 45.38 7.99
C SER A 484 -5.53 46.69 7.25
N ALA A 485 -4.79 46.61 6.13
CA ALA A 485 -4.61 47.72 5.23
C ALA A 485 -5.81 47.78 4.29
N ARG A 486 -6.55 48.89 4.38
CA ARG A 486 -7.56 49.36 3.44
C ARG A 486 -7.09 49.12 1.99
N MET A 487 -7.64 48.12 1.31
CA MET A 487 -7.43 47.90 -0.11
C MET A 487 -8.40 48.80 -0.88
N ARG A 488 -7.88 49.87 -1.52
CA ARG A 488 -8.56 50.58 -2.59
C ARG A 488 -8.21 49.92 -3.94
N PRO A 489 -9.10 49.98 -4.95
CA PRO A 489 -8.85 49.38 -6.25
C PRO A 489 -7.75 50.16 -6.98
N ARG A 490 -6.84 49.47 -7.67
CA ARG A 490 -5.85 50.06 -8.58
C ARG A 490 -6.09 49.51 -9.98
N ASP A 491 -6.24 50.42 -10.94
CA ASP A 491 -6.38 50.16 -12.38
C ASP A 491 -5.15 49.44 -12.97
N PRO A 492 -5.30 48.76 -14.13
CA PRO A 492 -4.26 47.90 -14.69
C PRO A 492 -3.24 48.69 -15.54
N PRO A 493 -1.95 48.31 -15.56
CA PRO A 493 -1.04 48.77 -16.59
C PRO A 493 -0.89 47.75 -17.73
N ALA A 494 -0.66 48.34 -18.90
CA ALA A 494 -0.62 47.76 -20.23
C ALA A 494 0.58 46.85 -20.51
N ALA A 495 0.43 46.13 -21.63
CA ALA A 495 1.36 45.21 -22.25
C ALA A 495 2.73 45.83 -22.63
N ALA A 496 3.79 45.02 -22.53
CA ALA A 496 5.01 45.19 -23.32
C ALA A 496 5.60 43.82 -23.67
N THR A 497 5.64 43.56 -24.97
CA THR A 497 6.30 42.45 -25.67
C THR A 497 7.75 42.82 -25.96
N LEU A 498 8.70 41.87 -25.87
CA LEU A 498 9.70 41.52 -26.92
C LEU A 498 10.95 40.78 -26.37
N LEU A 499 11.02 39.49 -26.74
CA LEU A 499 12.13 38.75 -27.38
C LEU A 499 13.47 38.42 -26.66
N PRO A 500 14.19 37.37 -27.13
CA PRO A 500 14.93 36.43 -26.31
C PRO A 500 16.46 36.54 -26.47
N ARG A 501 17.19 35.92 -25.55
CA ARG A 501 18.65 35.77 -25.65
C ARG A 501 19.06 34.31 -25.47
N THR A 502 19.70 33.78 -26.51
CA THR A 502 20.32 32.45 -26.60
C THR A 502 21.80 32.50 -26.15
N ARG A 503 22.39 31.30 -26.02
CA ARG A 503 23.76 30.89 -25.59
C ARG A 503 23.88 30.56 -24.10
N GLY A 504 24.55 29.47 -23.71
CA GLY A 504 25.39 28.55 -24.47
C GLY A 504 25.72 27.29 -23.66
N GLU A 505 26.10 26.26 -24.40
CA GLU A 505 26.58 24.96 -23.95
C GLU A 505 27.85 25.08 -23.09
N ASP A 506 28.00 24.19 -22.12
CA ASP A 506 29.33 23.77 -21.67
C ASP A 506 29.33 22.28 -21.28
N LYS A 507 30.13 21.53 -22.03
CA LYS A 507 30.39 20.09 -21.88
C LYS A 507 31.47 19.89 -20.83
N ARG A 508 31.28 18.96 -19.89
CA ARG A 508 32.39 18.29 -19.20
C ARG A 508 32.17 16.78 -19.15
N CYS A 509 32.95 16.09 -19.98
CA CYS A 509 33.33 14.70 -19.77
C CYS A 509 34.32 14.62 -18.60
N SER A 510 34.14 13.66 -17.72
CA SER A 510 35.25 13.14 -16.90
C SER A 510 35.09 11.65 -16.73
N ALA A 511 36.23 11.00 -16.95
CA ALA A 511 36.44 9.58 -17.15
C ALA A 511 36.20 8.75 -15.89
N MET A 512 35.67 7.54 -16.06
CA MET A 512 35.62 6.50 -15.03
C MET A 512 36.65 5.41 -15.29
N ASN A 513 37.38 5.10 -14.22
CA ASN A 513 38.40 4.06 -14.10
C ASN A 513 37.83 2.64 -14.25
N ARG A 514 38.67 1.75 -14.78
CA ARG A 514 38.45 0.29 -14.83
C ARG A 514 38.93 -0.41 -13.54
N VAL A 515 38.45 -1.66 -13.41
CA VAL A 515 39.03 -2.87 -12.74
C VAL A 515 38.57 -3.10 -11.27
N PRO A 516 38.38 -4.35 -10.76
CA PRO A 516 37.69 -5.54 -11.28
C PRO A 516 36.71 -6.20 -10.25
N TRP A 517 36.14 -7.33 -10.66
CA TRP A 517 35.15 -8.20 -10.01
C TRP A 517 35.54 -8.83 -8.65
N GLY A 518 34.51 -9.17 -7.86
CA GLY A 518 34.51 -10.35 -6.98
C GLY A 518 33.54 -10.26 -5.80
N LEU A 519 32.45 -11.02 -5.82
CA LEU A 519 32.06 -11.98 -4.76
C LEU A 519 30.63 -12.54 -5.00
N SER A 520 30.58 -13.87 -5.06
CA SER A 520 29.40 -14.73 -5.13
C SER A 520 28.80 -14.92 -3.73
N PHE A 521 27.48 -15.07 -3.64
CA PHE A 521 26.81 -15.68 -2.48
C PHE A 521 25.71 -16.62 -2.96
N ASP A 522 26.00 -17.92 -2.85
CA ASP A 522 25.05 -19.03 -2.88
C ASP A 522 24.65 -19.45 -1.45
N ASP A 523 23.43 -19.99 -1.37
CA ASP A 523 22.89 -20.95 -0.39
C ASP A 523 22.70 -20.60 1.10
N CYS A 524 21.41 -20.57 1.48
CA CYS A 524 20.92 -21.10 2.76
C CYS A 524 19.57 -21.79 2.53
N CYS A 525 19.61 -23.10 2.26
CA CYS A 525 18.46 -24.00 2.37
C CYS A 525 18.46 -24.68 3.73
N VAL A 526 17.44 -24.42 4.55
CA VAL A 526 17.14 -25.18 5.77
C VAL A 526 16.11 -26.24 5.40
N THR A 527 16.48 -27.51 5.58
CA THR A 527 15.60 -28.69 5.46
C THR A 527 14.76 -28.86 6.72
N CYS A 528 13.48 -29.23 6.57
CA CYS A 528 12.65 -29.81 7.62
C CYS A 528 12.04 -31.14 7.12
N PRO A 529 11.86 -32.15 8.00
CA PRO A 529 11.58 -33.51 7.59
C PRO A 529 10.08 -33.80 7.40
N ALA A 530 9.83 -34.88 6.65
CA ALA A 530 8.54 -35.43 6.28
C ALA A 530 7.70 -35.89 7.47
N ALA A 531 6.37 -35.79 7.32
CA ALA A 531 5.37 -36.42 8.18
C ALA A 531 4.41 -37.26 7.33
N SER A 532 3.92 -38.31 7.97
CA SER A 532 3.57 -39.62 7.44
C SER A 532 2.18 -39.76 6.84
N GLU A 533 2.04 -40.75 5.97
CA GLU A 533 0.80 -41.33 5.46
C GLU A 533 -0.12 -41.84 6.58
N LEU A 534 -1.43 -41.61 6.42
CA LEU A 534 -2.48 -42.45 6.99
C LEU A 534 -3.61 -42.57 5.97
N ALA A 535 -3.83 -43.82 5.52
CA ALA A 535 -4.91 -44.24 4.66
C ALA A 535 -6.15 -44.62 5.48
N CYS A 536 -7.35 -44.45 4.89
CA CYS A 536 -8.51 -45.34 5.09
C CYS A 536 -9.59 -45.07 4.00
N PRO A 537 -10.52 -46.03 3.75
CA PRO A 537 -10.98 -46.38 2.41
C PRO A 537 -12.50 -46.21 2.15
N GLY A 538 -12.89 -46.41 0.89
CA GLY A 538 -14.28 -46.60 0.42
C GLY A 538 -14.80 -45.41 -0.40
N GLY A 539 -15.26 -45.50 -1.63
CA GLY A 539 -15.74 -46.62 -2.43
C GLY A 539 -17.08 -46.23 -3.03
N LEU A 540 -17.12 -45.79 -4.29
CA LEU A 540 -18.29 -45.94 -5.17
C LEU A 540 -17.94 -45.59 -6.62
N VAL A 541 -18.21 -46.57 -7.48
CA VAL A 541 -17.97 -46.63 -8.92
C VAL A 541 -19.19 -46.08 -9.66
N ARG A 542 -18.99 -45.23 -10.67
CA ARG A 542 -19.68 -45.33 -11.97
C ARG A 542 -18.85 -44.68 -13.10
N PRO A 543 -19.00 -45.18 -14.34
CA PRO A 543 -17.99 -45.15 -15.39
C PRO A 543 -18.22 -43.96 -16.34
N TRP A 544 -17.17 -43.55 -17.06
CA TRP A 544 -17.11 -42.83 -18.34
C TRP A 544 -15.79 -42.04 -18.31
N ASP A 545 -14.74 -42.63 -18.90
CA ASP A 545 -13.55 -41.95 -19.48
C ASP A 545 -12.40 -42.96 -19.62
N ALA A 546 -12.33 -43.59 -20.79
CA ALA A 546 -11.23 -44.46 -21.18
C ALA A 546 -10.70 -44.07 -22.55
N VAL A 547 -10.07 -42.89 -22.67
CA VAL A 547 -9.11 -42.59 -23.75
C VAL A 547 -8.06 -41.59 -23.21
N LEU A 548 -6.79 -42.04 -23.17
CA LEU A 548 -5.53 -41.28 -23.01
C LEU A 548 -5.14 -40.72 -21.62
N ARG A 549 -4.37 -41.52 -20.85
CA ARG A 549 -3.47 -41.02 -19.79
C ARG A 549 -2.05 -40.79 -20.35
N PRO A 550 -1.48 -39.56 -20.28
CA PRO A 550 -0.10 -39.29 -20.72
C PRO A 550 0.89 -39.39 -19.55
N ARG A 551 0.99 -40.56 -18.92
CA ARG A 551 1.94 -40.77 -17.79
C ARG A 551 3.09 -41.74 -18.08
N ALA A 552 3.13 -42.35 -19.27
CA ALA A 552 4.16 -43.31 -19.65
C ALA A 552 5.22 -42.76 -20.65
N LEU A 553 5.03 -41.56 -21.22
CA LEU A 553 5.97 -40.99 -22.21
C LEU A 553 7.07 -40.09 -21.61
N LEU A 554 6.98 -39.74 -20.32
CA LEU A 554 7.96 -38.84 -19.68
C LEU A 554 9.12 -39.57 -18.97
N SER A 555 9.09 -40.90 -18.88
CA SER A 555 10.13 -41.71 -18.22
C SER A 555 11.23 -42.23 -19.17
N LEU A 556 11.15 -41.95 -20.48
CA LEU A 556 12.05 -42.53 -21.48
C LEU A 556 13.05 -41.56 -22.14
N VAL A 557 13.11 -40.28 -21.75
CA VAL A 557 13.97 -39.29 -22.43
C VAL A 557 14.96 -38.53 -21.52
N ILE A 558 14.99 -38.74 -20.20
CA ILE A 558 15.95 -38.02 -19.34
C ILE A 558 16.70 -38.98 -18.42
N LYS A 559 17.78 -39.57 -18.96
CA LYS A 559 18.99 -39.91 -18.19
C LYS A 559 20.14 -39.11 -18.79
N PRO A 560 20.67 -38.07 -18.13
CA PRO A 560 21.89 -37.45 -18.59
C PRO A 560 23.08 -38.32 -18.19
N SER A 561 23.86 -38.73 -19.19
CA SER A 561 25.16 -39.35 -19.03
C SER A 561 26.11 -38.37 -18.32
N ARG A 562 26.52 -38.68 -17.09
CA ARG A 562 27.49 -37.91 -16.27
C ARG A 562 28.79 -37.52 -17.00
N ARG A 563 29.14 -38.20 -18.11
CA ARG A 563 30.36 -37.94 -18.90
C ARG A 563 30.31 -36.73 -19.84
N LEU A 564 29.15 -36.11 -20.07
CA LEU A 564 29.08 -34.91 -20.93
C LEU A 564 29.28 -33.60 -20.15
N ILE A 565 29.06 -33.62 -18.82
CA ILE A 565 29.23 -32.45 -17.94
C ILE A 565 30.71 -32.23 -17.59
N GLU A 566 31.53 -33.29 -17.49
CA GLU A 566 32.98 -33.16 -17.24
C GLU A 566 33.77 -32.60 -18.44
N ARG A 567 33.25 -32.67 -19.66
CA ARG A 567 33.95 -32.16 -20.86
C ARG A 567 33.63 -30.70 -21.21
N MET A 568 32.61 -30.10 -20.62
CA MET A 568 32.25 -28.68 -20.85
C MET A 568 32.79 -27.72 -19.78
N SER A 569 33.49 -28.20 -18.75
CA SER A 569 34.17 -27.36 -17.74
C SER A 569 35.67 -27.11 -18.05
N LEU A 570 36.15 -27.46 -19.25
CA LEU A 570 37.56 -27.25 -19.67
C LEU A 570 37.69 -26.52 -21.03
N MET A 571 36.66 -25.80 -21.44
CA MET A 571 36.69 -24.73 -22.46
C MET A 571 36.01 -23.50 -21.88
#